data_AF-A0A7S1A0K2-F1
#
_entry.id   AF-A0A7S1A0K2-F1
#
_cell.length_a   1.000
_cell.length_b   1.000
_cell.length_c   1.000
_cell.angle_alpha   90.00
_cell.angle_beta   90.00
_cell.angle_gamma   90.00
#
_symmetry.space_group_name_H-M   'P 1'
#
loop_
_entity.id
_entity.type
_entity.pdbx_description
1 polymer ?
#
loop_
_entity_poly.entity_id
_entity_poly.type
_entity_poly.pdbx_seq_one_letter_code
_entity_poly.pdbx_strand_id
1 'polypeptide(L)'
;VETDVYTSVTSLLSFLVVFRTSQASSRFWEGCSLVHGMMGDWFDGISTLVAYLRYSKAEPEKVLEYQQILVRLVSLLNAMILGELEGQESTAEQALTVELLDVHCLERDSLQALNECENRPEVVFQWIQGTIVEMLSEGVLNIPPPLLTRVYHDLGNGMVKY
;
A
#
# COMPACT_ATOMS: atom_id res chain seq x y z
N VAL A 1 19.18 -24.45 49.43
CA VAL A 1 18.66 -23.07 49.52
C VAL A 1 19.20 -22.19 48.39
N GLU A 2 20.50 -21.85 48.32
CA GLU A 2 21.02 -21.02 47.21
C GLU A 2 20.85 -21.67 45.82
N THR A 3 21.12 -22.97 45.70
CA THR A 3 20.95 -23.71 44.44
C THR A 3 19.48 -23.77 44.00
N ASP A 4 18.54 -23.95 44.94
CA ASP A 4 17.10 -24.02 44.66
C ASP A 4 16.56 -22.69 44.14
N VAL A 5 17.02 -21.57 44.71
CA VAL A 5 16.69 -20.23 44.25
C VAL A 5 17.25 -19.99 42.84
N TYR A 6 18.51 -20.36 42.60
CA TYR A 6 19.13 -20.23 41.27
C TYR A 6 18.42 -21.05 40.20
N THR A 7 18.06 -22.31 40.50
CA THR A 7 17.31 -23.17 39.57
C THR A 7 15.91 -22.60 39.29
N SER A 8 15.23 -22.08 40.31
CA SER A 8 13.89 -21.48 40.15
C SER A 8 13.95 -20.22 39.27
N VAL A 9 14.91 -19.33 39.53
CA VAL A 9 15.12 -18.11 38.72
C VAL A 9 15.51 -18.45 37.28
N THR A 10 16.42 -19.40 37.07
CA THR A 10 16.85 -19.83 35.73
C THR A 10 15.69 -20.46 34.95
N SER A 11 14.83 -21.23 35.62
CA SER A 11 13.64 -21.83 35.00
C SER A 11 12.63 -20.76 34.58
N LEU A 12 12.36 -19.77 35.44
CA LEU A 12 11.51 -18.62 35.15
C LEU A 12 12.05 -17.79 33.97
N LEU A 13 13.35 -17.51 33.95
CA LEU A 13 13.99 -16.79 32.85
C LEU A 13 13.92 -17.57 31.54
N SER A 14 14.18 -18.87 31.57
CA SER A 14 14.10 -19.74 30.38
C SER A 14 12.68 -19.74 29.81
N PHE A 15 11.68 -19.89 30.67
CA PHE A 15 10.27 -19.80 30.27
C PHE A 15 9.95 -18.44 29.67
N LEU A 16 10.37 -17.35 30.32
CA LEU A 16 10.09 -15.98 29.85
C LEU A 16 10.73 -15.72 28.48
N VAL A 17 11.98 -16.15 28.28
CA VAL A 17 12.69 -16.01 26.99
C VAL A 17 11.97 -16.76 25.88
N VAL A 18 11.57 -18.02 26.11
CA VAL A 18 10.83 -18.80 25.12
C VAL A 18 9.47 -18.17 24.82
N PHE A 19 8.73 -17.79 25.85
CA PHE A 19 7.39 -17.22 25.71
C PHE A 19 7.40 -15.86 25.00
N ARG A 20 8.37 -15.00 25.31
CA ARG A 20 8.55 -13.71 24.63
C ARG A 20 8.99 -13.89 23.19
N THR A 21 9.96 -14.77 22.94
CA THR A 21 10.44 -15.06 21.58
C THR A 21 9.32 -15.63 20.72
N SER A 22 8.54 -16.57 21.25
CA SER A 22 7.41 -17.18 20.54
C SER A 22 6.36 -16.13 20.14
N GLN A 23 5.97 -15.24 21.06
CA GLN A 23 5.04 -14.15 20.74
C GLN A 23 5.62 -13.16 19.74
N ALA A 24 6.90 -12.79 19.88
CA ALA A 24 7.56 -11.89 18.94
C ALA A 24 7.61 -12.48 17.52
N SER A 25 7.97 -13.76 17.39
CA SER A 25 7.93 -14.46 16.11
C SER A 25 6.53 -14.53 15.52
N SER A 26 5.49 -14.79 16.33
CA SER A 26 4.11 -14.79 15.86
C SER A 26 3.69 -13.44 15.27
N ARG A 27 3.97 -12.35 15.99
CA ARG A 27 3.65 -10.98 15.54
C ARG A 27 4.44 -10.58 14.29
N PHE A 28 5.69 -11.01 14.21
CA PHE A 28 6.52 -10.78 13.02
C PHE A 28 5.92 -11.44 11.78
N TRP A 29 5.57 -12.73 11.87
CA TRP A 29 4.97 -13.45 10.75
C TRP A 29 3.59 -12.93 10.36
N GLU A 30 2.78 -12.52 11.35
CA GLU A 30 1.50 -11.86 11.12
C GLU A 30 1.68 -10.55 10.34
N GLY A 31 2.61 -9.68 10.76
CA GLY A 31 2.95 -8.44 10.07
C GLY A 31 3.43 -8.69 8.63
N CYS A 32 4.34 -9.65 8.41
CA CYS A 32 4.79 -10.01 7.06
C CYS A 32 3.63 -10.46 6.17
N SER A 33 2.70 -11.26 6.72
CA SER A 33 1.54 -11.77 5.99
C SER A 33 0.58 -10.63 5.60
N LEU A 34 0.34 -9.68 6.51
CA LEU A 34 -0.47 -8.49 6.24
C LEU A 34 0.14 -7.63 5.13
N VAL A 35 1.44 -7.31 5.22
CA VAL A 35 2.15 -6.49 4.23
C VAL A 35 2.15 -7.15 2.85
N HIS A 36 2.40 -8.46 2.77
CA HIS A 36 2.36 -9.19 1.50
C HIS A 36 0.94 -9.28 0.93
N GLY A 37 -0.06 -9.50 1.79
CA GLY A 37 -1.47 -9.50 1.37
C GLY A 37 -1.92 -8.14 0.85
N MET A 38 -1.53 -7.06 1.53
CA MET A 38 -1.80 -5.68 1.16
C MET A 38 -1.25 -5.34 -0.23
N MET A 39 0.04 -5.59 -0.47
CA MET A 39 0.65 -5.38 -1.79
C MET A 39 0.00 -6.27 -2.86
N GLY A 40 -0.38 -7.51 -2.50
CA GLY A 40 -1.07 -8.44 -3.38
C GLY A 40 -2.43 -7.92 -3.85
N ASP A 41 -3.25 -7.40 -2.94
CA ASP A 41 -4.58 -6.88 -3.29
C ASP A 41 -4.51 -5.64 -4.18
N TRP A 42 -3.58 -4.71 -3.89
CA TRP A 42 -3.39 -3.53 -4.75
C TRP A 42 -2.86 -3.92 -6.13
N PHE A 43 -1.93 -4.87 -6.19
CA PHE A 43 -1.44 -5.39 -7.46
C PHE A 43 -2.58 -6.03 -8.27
N ASP A 44 -3.41 -6.87 -7.66
CA ASP A 44 -4.50 -7.56 -8.35
C ASP A 44 -5.56 -6.57 -8.88
N GLY A 45 -5.95 -5.59 -8.06
CA GLY A 45 -6.90 -4.55 -8.44
C GLY A 45 -6.40 -3.70 -9.62
N ILE A 46 -5.14 -3.25 -9.57
CA ILE A 46 -4.55 -2.41 -10.61
C ILE A 46 -4.22 -3.19 -11.88
N SER A 47 -3.72 -4.41 -11.75
CA SER A 47 -3.49 -5.32 -12.89
C SER A 47 -4.80 -5.58 -13.65
N THR A 48 -5.88 -5.84 -12.92
CA THR A 48 -7.22 -6.04 -13.49
C THR A 48 -7.72 -4.77 -14.19
N LEU A 49 -7.54 -3.61 -13.57
CA LEU A 49 -7.92 -2.32 -14.16
C LEU A 49 -7.15 -2.02 -15.45
N VAL A 50 -5.84 -2.26 -15.47
CA VAL A 50 -5.00 -2.12 -16.68
C VAL A 50 -5.45 -3.08 -17.77
N ALA A 51 -5.83 -4.32 -17.41
CA ALA A 51 -6.38 -5.27 -18.36
C ALA A 51 -7.72 -4.79 -18.97
N TYR A 52 -8.57 -4.13 -18.18
CA TYR A 52 -9.83 -3.55 -18.65
C TYR A 52 -9.62 -2.41 -19.65
N LEU A 53 -8.58 -1.60 -19.46
CA LEU A 53 -8.24 -0.51 -20.37
C LEU A 53 -7.87 -1.00 -21.78
N ARG A 54 -7.51 -2.28 -21.95
CA ARG A 54 -7.27 -2.88 -23.28
C ARG A 54 -8.52 -2.92 -24.17
N TYR A 55 -9.71 -2.87 -23.58
CA TYR A 55 -10.99 -2.80 -24.33
C TYR A 55 -11.46 -1.36 -24.56
N SER A 56 -10.68 -0.37 -24.12
CA SER A 56 -11.05 1.03 -24.30
C SER A 56 -11.16 1.38 -25.79
N LYS A 57 -12.13 2.24 -26.10
CA LYS A 57 -12.32 2.84 -27.43
C LYS A 57 -11.82 4.29 -27.48
N ALA A 58 -11.30 4.80 -26.37
CA ALA A 58 -10.71 6.13 -26.30
C ALA A 58 -9.39 6.18 -27.09
N GLU A 59 -8.86 7.40 -27.25
CA GLU A 59 -7.58 7.63 -27.89
C GLU A 59 -6.45 6.87 -27.16
N PRO A 60 -5.57 6.15 -27.88
CA PRO A 60 -4.54 5.31 -27.26
C PRO A 60 -3.57 6.12 -26.39
N GLU A 61 -3.30 7.38 -26.75
CA GLU A 61 -2.45 8.28 -25.97
C GLU A 61 -3.07 8.58 -24.61
N LYS A 62 -4.38 8.85 -24.58
CA LYS A 62 -5.15 9.10 -23.36
C LYS A 62 -5.26 7.86 -22.47
N VAL A 63 -5.44 6.68 -23.07
CA VAL A 63 -5.41 5.42 -22.32
C VAL A 63 -4.06 5.21 -21.66
N LEU A 64 -2.96 5.47 -22.38
CA LEU A 64 -1.61 5.35 -21.87
C LEU A 64 -1.33 6.35 -20.74
N GLU A 65 -1.79 7.59 -20.88
CA GLU A 65 -1.67 8.63 -19.84
C GLU A 65 -2.30 8.16 -18.52
N TYR A 66 -3.56 7.72 -18.56
CA TYR A 66 -4.24 7.21 -17.35
C TYR A 66 -3.59 5.95 -16.77
N GLN A 67 -3.11 5.03 -17.62
CA GLN A 67 -2.36 3.87 -17.15
C GLN A 67 -1.11 4.28 -16.38
N GLN A 68 -0.36 5.26 -16.90
CA GLN A 68 0.84 5.74 -16.24
C GLN A 68 0.52 6.47 -14.93
N ILE A 69 -0.50 7.32 -14.90
CA ILE A 69 -0.93 8.02 -13.67
C ILE A 69 -1.30 7.00 -12.58
N LEU A 70 -2.12 6.00 -12.91
CA LEU A 70 -2.51 4.95 -11.96
C LEU A 70 -1.31 4.18 -11.38
N VAL A 71 -0.43 3.69 -12.25
CA VAL A 71 0.73 2.90 -11.81
C VAL A 71 1.66 3.74 -10.93
N ARG A 72 1.87 5.01 -11.26
CA ARG A 72 2.67 5.94 -10.45
C ARG A 72 2.03 6.24 -9.11
N LEU A 73 0.72 6.50 -9.04
CA LEU A 73 0.00 6.72 -7.79
C LEU A 73 0.07 5.50 -6.87
N VAL A 74 -0.05 4.29 -7.42
CA VAL A 74 0.06 3.05 -6.64
C VAL A 74 1.48 2.81 -6.17
N SER A 75 2.49 3.15 -6.99
CA SER A 75 3.90 3.14 -6.57
C SER A 75 4.14 4.11 -5.41
N LEU A 76 3.57 5.32 -5.50
CA LEU A 76 3.67 6.35 -4.45
C LEU A 76 2.98 5.90 -3.16
N LEU A 77 1.77 5.33 -3.24
CA LEU A 77 1.05 4.76 -2.11
C LEU A 77 1.88 3.70 -1.39
N ASN A 78 2.41 2.72 -2.14
CA ASN A 78 3.24 1.66 -1.58
C ASN A 78 4.49 2.21 -0.89
N ALA A 79 5.17 3.19 -1.49
CA ALA A 79 6.36 3.77 -0.87
C ALA A 79 6.05 4.52 0.43
N MET A 80 4.95 5.28 0.47
CA MET A 80 4.54 5.99 1.69
C MET A 80 4.20 5.01 2.82
N ILE A 81 3.42 3.98 2.50
CA ILE A 81 2.99 2.98 3.48
C ILE A 81 4.18 2.18 3.99
N LEU A 82 5.07 1.71 3.12
CA LEU A 82 6.25 0.97 3.54
C LEU A 82 7.21 1.85 4.35
N GLY A 83 7.40 3.12 3.95
CA GLY A 83 8.22 4.06 4.72
C GLY A 83 7.67 4.31 6.12
N GLU A 84 6.35 4.41 6.26
CA GLU A 84 5.70 4.55 7.58
C GLU A 84 5.82 3.27 8.42
N LEU A 85 5.62 2.09 7.82
CA LEU A 85 5.74 0.80 8.50
C LEU A 85 7.18 0.51 8.96
N GLU A 86 8.19 1.01 8.25
CA GLU A 86 9.59 0.95 8.67
C GLU A 86 9.90 1.85 9.87
N GLY A 87 8.97 2.72 10.28
CA GLY A 87 9.16 3.67 11.39
C GLY A 87 10.10 4.82 11.04
N GLN A 88 10.31 5.09 9.74
CA GLN A 88 10.99 6.30 9.32
C GLN A 88 10.05 7.49 9.55
N GLU A 89 10.54 8.60 10.11
CA GLU A 89 9.75 9.83 10.21
C GLU A 89 9.43 10.30 8.80
N SER A 90 8.22 9.93 8.35
CA SER A 90 7.71 10.10 6.99
C SER A 90 7.84 11.56 6.57
N THR A 91 8.98 11.91 5.98
CA THR A 91 9.14 13.08 5.14
C THR A 91 8.98 12.56 3.73
N ALA A 92 8.17 13.21 2.90
CA ALA A 92 7.98 12.73 1.53
C ALA A 92 9.30 12.70 0.75
N GLU A 93 10.30 13.49 1.15
CA GLU A 93 11.67 13.41 0.64
C GLU A 93 12.32 12.03 0.86
N GLN A 94 11.95 11.31 1.93
CA GLN A 94 12.40 9.94 2.20
C GLN A 94 11.55 8.91 1.44
N ALA A 95 10.26 9.13 1.26
CA ALA A 95 9.45 8.30 0.35
C ALA A 95 9.99 8.34 -1.09
N LEU A 96 10.58 9.48 -1.50
CA LEU A 96 11.31 9.64 -2.77
C LEU A 96 12.66 8.89 -2.82
N THR A 97 13.15 8.32 -1.72
CA THR A 97 14.39 7.49 -1.71
C THR A 97 14.13 6.03 -2.08
N VAL A 98 12.87 5.58 -1.98
CA VAL A 98 12.43 4.32 -2.58
C VAL A 98 12.45 4.49 -4.10
N GLU A 99 12.78 3.44 -4.84
CA GLU A 99 12.75 3.45 -6.31
C GLU A 99 11.31 3.67 -6.80
N LEU A 100 10.91 4.93 -6.94
CA LEU A 100 9.59 5.34 -7.39
C LEU A 100 9.55 5.40 -8.91
N LEU A 101 8.44 4.93 -9.48
CA LEU A 101 8.09 5.21 -10.86
C LEU A 101 7.79 6.71 -11.00
N ASP A 102 8.73 7.42 -11.63
CA ASP A 102 8.70 8.83 -12.04
C ASP A 102 7.55 9.69 -11.48
N VAL A 103 7.79 10.30 -10.32
CA VAL A 103 6.84 11.17 -9.61
C VAL A 103 6.70 12.55 -10.29
N HIS A 104 7.60 12.92 -11.20
CA HIS A 104 7.62 14.25 -11.83
C HIS A 104 6.44 14.50 -12.77
N CYS A 105 5.70 13.44 -13.12
CA CYS A 105 4.47 13.55 -13.90
C CYS A 105 3.24 13.87 -13.04
N LEU A 106 3.35 13.81 -11.71
CA LEU A 106 2.34 14.31 -10.79
C LEU A 106 2.55 15.81 -10.56
N GLU A 107 1.45 16.55 -10.42
CA GLU A 107 1.49 18.00 -10.25
C GLU A 107 2.26 18.38 -8.98
N ARG A 108 3.28 19.24 -9.13
CA ARG A 108 4.20 19.62 -8.06
C ARG A 108 3.49 20.23 -6.86
N ASP A 109 2.44 21.01 -7.12
CA ASP A 109 1.64 21.66 -6.08
C ASP A 109 0.86 20.63 -5.26
N SER A 110 0.34 19.59 -5.92
CA SER A 110 -0.34 18.47 -5.26
C SER A 110 0.61 17.67 -4.38
N LEU A 111 1.85 17.43 -4.83
CA LEU A 111 2.88 16.78 -4.01
C LEU A 111 3.30 17.64 -2.82
N GLN A 112 3.37 18.95 -2.99
CA GLN A 112 3.68 19.87 -1.89
C GLN A 112 2.57 19.88 -0.84
N ALA A 113 1.31 19.95 -1.27
CA ALA A 113 0.16 19.85 -0.37
C ALA A 113 0.12 18.49 0.36
N LEU A 114 0.55 17.42 -0.29
CA LEU A 114 0.65 16.10 0.32
C LEU A 114 1.68 16.05 1.46
N ASN A 115 2.76 16.82 1.36
CA ASN A 115 3.77 16.89 2.42
C ASN A 115 3.23 17.50 3.70
N GLU A 116 2.25 18.41 3.58
CA GLU A 116 1.61 19.10 4.70
C GLU A 116 0.54 18.23 5.39
N CYS A 117 0.13 17.12 4.78
CA CYS A 117 -0.87 16.21 5.34
C CYS A 117 -0.24 15.19 6.31
N GLU A 118 -0.95 14.86 7.40
CA GLU A 118 -0.56 13.77 8.30
C GLU A 118 -0.90 12.39 7.70
N ASN A 119 -2.10 12.25 7.11
CA ASN A 119 -2.63 10.99 6.55
C ASN A 119 -2.35 10.88 5.04
N ARG A 120 -1.07 10.87 4.67
CA ARG A 120 -0.65 10.92 3.26
C ARG A 120 -1.08 9.68 2.45
N PRO A 121 -0.93 8.45 2.95
CA PRO A 121 -1.36 7.26 2.24
C PRO A 121 -2.84 7.27 1.85
N GLU A 122 -3.72 7.71 2.76
CA GLU A 122 -5.16 7.79 2.54
C GLU A 122 -5.51 8.81 1.47
N VAL A 123 -4.79 9.94 1.42
CA VAL A 123 -4.98 10.96 0.38
C VAL A 123 -4.59 10.40 -0.99
N VAL A 124 -3.46 9.69 -1.10
CA VAL A 124 -3.05 9.05 -2.37
C VAL A 124 -4.04 7.95 -2.77
N PHE A 125 -4.54 7.17 -1.82
CA PHE A 125 -5.60 6.19 -2.07
C PHE A 125 -6.87 6.84 -2.62
N GLN A 126 -7.28 7.98 -2.05
CA GLN A 126 -8.39 8.77 -2.57
C GLN A 126 -8.12 9.25 -4.01
N TRP A 127 -6.90 9.70 -4.33
CA TRP A 127 -6.53 10.10 -5.68
C TRP A 127 -6.64 8.95 -6.68
N ILE A 128 -6.21 7.74 -6.31
CA ILE A 128 -6.38 6.54 -7.14
C ILE A 128 -7.86 6.31 -7.45
N GLN A 129 -8.73 6.36 -6.44
CA GLN A 129 -10.18 6.22 -6.64
C GLN A 129 -10.75 7.35 -7.52
N GLY A 130 -10.28 8.58 -7.32
CA GLY A 130 -10.64 9.74 -8.15
C GLY A 130 -10.28 9.53 -9.63
N THR A 131 -9.06 9.11 -9.91
CA THR A 131 -8.61 8.79 -11.27
C THR A 131 -9.46 7.70 -11.91
N ILE A 132 -9.89 6.68 -11.15
CA ILE A 132 -10.81 5.64 -11.65
C ILE A 132 -12.17 6.23 -12.05
N VAL A 133 -12.70 7.14 -11.24
CA VAL A 133 -13.96 7.84 -11.53
C VAL A 133 -13.83 8.76 -12.74
N GLU A 134 -12.73 9.47 -12.88
CA GLU A 134 -12.44 10.33 -14.03
C GLU A 134 -12.41 9.51 -15.33
N MET A 135 -11.68 8.39 -15.35
CA MET A 135 -11.64 7.48 -16.50
C MET A 135 -13.03 6.97 -16.92
N LEU A 136 -13.94 6.74 -15.97
CA LEU A 136 -15.33 6.35 -16.25
C LEU A 136 -16.12 7.50 -16.85
N SER A 137 -15.99 8.70 -16.28
CA SER A 137 -16.70 9.90 -16.73
C SER A 137 -16.30 10.30 -18.16
N GLU A 138 -15.02 10.12 -18.50
CA GLU A 138 -14.46 10.46 -19.80
C GLU A 138 -14.60 9.34 -20.84
N GLY A 139 -15.16 8.19 -20.44
CA GLY A 139 -15.33 7.03 -21.33
C GLY A 139 -14.03 6.34 -21.72
N VAL A 140 -12.94 6.57 -20.98
CA VAL A 140 -11.68 5.82 -21.11
C VAL A 140 -11.87 4.40 -20.56
N LEU A 141 -12.59 4.25 -19.45
CA LEU A 141 -12.96 2.96 -18.87
C LEU A 141 -14.43 2.64 -19.17
N ASN A 142 -14.68 1.65 -20.01
CA ASN A 142 -16.05 1.25 -20.42
C ASN A 142 -16.34 -0.18 -20.01
N ILE A 143 -16.48 -0.41 -18.70
CA ILE A 143 -16.66 -1.74 -18.11
C ILE A 143 -17.97 -1.78 -17.32
N PRO A 144 -18.72 -2.90 -17.33
CA PRO A 144 -19.89 -3.07 -16.49
C PRO A 144 -19.60 -2.83 -14.99
N PRO A 145 -20.49 -2.15 -14.25
CA PRO A 145 -20.31 -1.85 -12.82
C PRO A 145 -19.93 -3.04 -11.92
N PRO A 146 -20.43 -4.28 -12.14
CA PRO A 146 -20.05 -5.42 -11.29
C PRO A 146 -18.56 -5.76 -11.31
N LEU A 147 -17.88 -5.56 -12.45
CA LEU A 147 -16.45 -5.83 -12.58
C LEU A 147 -15.62 -4.74 -11.90
N LEU A 148 -16.07 -3.49 -11.97
CA LEU A 148 -15.44 -2.37 -11.28
C LEU A 148 -15.57 -2.48 -9.76
N THR A 149 -16.69 -3.03 -9.28
CA THR A 149 -16.91 -3.26 -7.84
C THR A 149 -15.84 -4.18 -7.24
N ARG A 150 -15.40 -5.20 -8.01
CA ARG A 150 -14.29 -6.06 -7.59
C ARG A 150 -13.00 -5.26 -7.40
N VAL A 151 -12.64 -4.42 -8.37
CA VAL A 151 -11.42 -3.58 -8.28
C VAL A 151 -11.46 -2.69 -7.02
N TYR A 152 -12.58 -2.04 -6.73
CA TYR A 152 -12.70 -1.24 -5.50
C TYR A 152 -12.62 -2.07 -4.22
N HIS A 153 -13.18 -3.27 -4.22
CA HIS A 153 -13.09 -4.19 -3.10
C HIS A 153 -11.65 -4.63 -2.85
N ASP A 154 -10.91 -4.99 -3.89
CA ASP A 154 -9.51 -5.42 -3.77
C ASP A 154 -8.63 -4.25 -3.30
N LEU A 155 -8.81 -3.06 -3.90
CA LEU A 155 -8.13 -1.84 -3.44
C LEU A 155 -8.42 -1.51 -1.97
N GLY A 156 -9.68 -1.63 -1.55
CA GLY A 156 -10.10 -1.43 -0.17
C GLY A 156 -9.53 -2.47 0.80
N ASN A 157 -9.44 -3.73 0.38
CA ASN A 157 -8.84 -4.80 1.19
C ASN A 157 -7.37 -4.56 1.47
N GLY A 158 -6.64 -3.96 0.52
CA GLY A 158 -5.26 -3.54 0.76
C GLY A 158 -5.17 -2.49 1.88
N MET A 159 -6.04 -1.47 1.86
CA MET A 159 -6.09 -0.45 2.93
C MET A 159 -6.53 -0.99 4.29
N VAL A 160 -7.27 -2.11 4.33
CA VAL A 160 -7.64 -2.77 5.60
C VAL A 160 -6.50 -3.61 6.18
N LYS A 161 -5.56 -4.05 5.33
CA LYS A 161 -4.36 -4.81 5.74
C LYS A 161 -3.19 -3.91 6.13
N TYR A 162 -3.17 -2.69 5.62
CA TYR A 162 -2.33 -1.58 6.09
C TYR A 162 -2.73 -1.21 7.53
#